data_AF-A0A7X6SHC2-F1
#
_entry.id   AF-A0A7X6SHC2-F1
#
_cell.length_a   1.000
_cell.length_b   1.000
_cell.length_c   1.000
_cell.angle_alpha   90.00
_cell.angle_beta   90.00
_cell.angle_gamma   90.00
#
_symmetry.space_group_name_H-M   'P 1'
#
loop_
_entity.id
_entity.type
_entity.pdbx_description
1 polymer ?
#
loop_
_entity_poly.entity_id
_entity_poly.type
_entity_poly.pdbx_seq_one_letter_code
_entity_poly.pdbx_strand_id
1 'polypeptide(L)'
;MTSGSARTETVGDLGEFPLISLITRNLTLPPAVSVGPGDDCAAFLINGSALTTTDMLIEGIHFRKSWSSPAEVGHKAVAVNLADVEAMGGTPVAMVISLGMPADLPLTWVKEFMTGVREEAERGQVAL
;
A
#
# COMPACT_ATOMS: atom_id res chain seq x y z
N MET A 1 50.72 -13.56 8.41
CA MET A 1 49.71 -14.64 8.31
C MET A 1 48.58 -14.28 9.26
N THR A 2 47.77 -13.28 8.92
CA THR A 2 46.42 -13.38 8.32
C THR A 2 45.36 -13.90 9.31
N SER A 3 44.90 -13.03 10.21
CA SER A 3 43.69 -13.25 11.01
C SER A 3 42.48 -12.68 10.27
N GLY A 4 41.79 -13.52 9.52
CA GLY A 4 40.53 -13.14 8.89
C GLY A 4 39.35 -13.35 9.84
N SER A 5 38.39 -12.39 9.80
CA SER A 5 36.94 -12.60 9.74
C SER A 5 36.08 -11.96 10.85
N ALA A 6 35.13 -11.06 10.49
CA ALA A 6 33.73 -11.01 10.99
C ALA A 6 32.90 -9.92 10.25
N ARG A 7 31.59 -10.14 9.99
CA ARG A 7 30.68 -9.37 9.10
C ARG A 7 29.46 -8.76 9.86
N THR A 8 28.84 -7.67 9.36
CA THR A 8 27.74 -6.86 9.95
C THR A 8 26.30 -7.25 9.49
N GLU A 9 25.26 -6.88 10.27
CA GLU A 9 23.81 -7.22 10.18
C GLU A 9 22.96 -6.31 9.20
N THR A 10 22.13 -6.86 8.27
CA THR A 10 21.28 -6.26 7.19
C THR A 10 19.75 -6.25 7.49
N VAL A 11 18.81 -5.84 6.60
CA VAL A 11 17.35 -5.70 6.91
C VAL A 11 16.75 -6.84 7.75
N GLY A 12 16.90 -8.10 7.41
CA GLY A 12 17.72 -8.74 6.39
C GLY A 12 18.62 -9.73 7.11
N ASP A 13 19.47 -9.22 8.00
CA ASP A 13 20.07 -9.94 9.09
C ASP A 13 19.36 -9.58 10.45
N LEU A 14 18.79 -8.38 10.67
CA LEU A 14 17.98 -7.99 11.86
C LEU A 14 16.60 -8.66 11.87
N GLY A 15 15.97 -8.71 10.69
CA GLY A 15 14.70 -9.37 10.46
C GLY A 15 13.48 -8.46 10.66
N GLU A 16 12.44 -8.81 9.93
CA GLU A 16 11.15 -8.12 9.88
C GLU A 16 10.47 -8.02 11.25
N PHE A 17 10.64 -8.97 12.18
CA PHE A 17 9.90 -8.97 13.46
C PHE A 17 10.50 -8.12 14.56
N PRO A 18 11.82 -8.05 14.74
CA PRO A 18 12.40 -6.98 15.53
C PRO A 18 12.05 -5.63 14.96
N LEU A 19 11.93 -5.52 13.63
CA LEU A 19 11.45 -4.33 12.96
C LEU A 19 9.95 -4.06 13.24
N ILE A 20 9.07 -5.08 13.21
CA ILE A 20 7.62 -5.01 13.51
C ILE A 20 7.38 -4.73 15.00
N SER A 21 7.95 -5.52 15.89
CA SER A 21 7.86 -5.31 17.34
C SER A 21 8.47 -3.98 17.77
N LEU A 22 9.52 -3.52 17.08
CA LEU A 22 10.05 -2.17 17.24
C LEU A 22 9.02 -1.11 16.82
N ILE A 23 8.31 -1.27 15.69
CA ILE A 23 7.29 -0.32 15.20
C ILE A 23 5.95 -0.42 15.95
N THR A 24 5.71 -1.50 16.70
CA THR A 24 4.41 -1.73 17.32
C THR A 24 4.36 -1.66 18.86
N ARG A 25 5.49 -1.69 19.57
CA ARG A 25 5.50 -1.70 21.05
C ARG A 25 5.08 -0.36 21.71
N ASN A 26 4.40 -0.41 22.87
CA ASN A 26 3.87 0.70 23.71
C ASN A 26 2.66 1.51 23.18
N LEU A 27 1.96 1.03 22.15
CA LEU A 27 0.75 1.69 21.65
C LEU A 27 -0.46 1.43 22.56
N THR A 28 -1.30 2.44 22.79
CA THR A 28 -2.49 2.36 23.67
C THR A 28 -3.76 2.16 22.85
N LEU A 29 -4.65 1.26 23.29
CA LEU A 29 -5.84 0.80 22.58
C LEU A 29 -7.12 1.46 23.13
N PRO A 30 -7.82 2.31 22.35
CA PRO A 30 -9.11 2.89 22.74
C PRO A 30 -10.22 1.84 22.98
N PRO A 31 -11.36 2.16 23.62
CA PRO A 31 -12.43 1.20 23.89
C PRO A 31 -13.15 0.73 22.63
N ALA A 32 -13.28 1.68 21.69
CA ALA A 32 -13.75 1.40 20.36
C ALA A 32 -12.72 0.58 19.57
N VAL A 33 -11.45 0.81 19.89
CA VAL A 33 -10.28 0.39 19.15
C VAL A 33 -9.52 -0.61 19.98
N SER A 34 -10.13 -1.77 20.10
CA SER A 34 -9.67 -2.83 20.99
C SER A 34 -8.29 -3.37 20.66
N VAL A 35 -7.76 -3.03 19.47
CA VAL A 35 -6.48 -3.49 18.91
C VAL A 35 -5.88 -2.38 18.07
N GLY A 36 -4.58 -2.28 18.08
CA GLY A 36 -3.81 -1.21 17.48
C GLY A 36 -2.49 -1.82 17.04
N PRO A 37 -1.59 -1.00 16.49
CA PRO A 37 -0.38 -1.52 15.87
C PRO A 37 0.41 -2.32 16.89
N GLY A 38 0.77 -3.52 16.50
CA GLY A 38 1.07 -4.57 17.47
C GLY A 38 1.59 -5.81 16.79
N ASP A 39 0.88 -6.41 15.84
CA ASP A 39 -0.38 -6.13 15.16
C ASP A 39 -0.37 -5.25 13.91
N ASP A 40 -1.10 -5.75 12.95
CA ASP A 40 -0.94 -5.46 11.54
C ASP A 40 -1.81 -4.29 11.08
N CYS A 41 -2.80 -3.91 11.89
CA CYS A 41 -3.72 -2.80 11.67
C CYS A 41 -4.38 -2.40 13.00
N ALA A 42 -5.31 -1.44 12.95
CA ALA A 42 -6.08 -1.04 14.13
C ALA A 42 -7.50 -1.61 14.05
N ALA A 43 -8.00 -2.22 15.12
CA ALA A 43 -9.43 -2.45 15.32
C ALA A 43 -10.05 -1.16 15.81
N PHE A 44 -11.26 -0.77 15.41
CA PHE A 44 -11.95 0.42 15.90
C PHE A 44 -13.46 0.36 15.67
N LEU A 45 -14.25 1.08 16.49
CA LEU A 45 -15.70 1.15 16.29
C LEU A 45 -16.03 2.18 15.23
N ILE A 46 -16.96 1.81 14.38
CA ILE A 46 -17.58 2.67 13.38
C ILE A 46 -19.09 2.62 13.62
N ASN A 47 -19.73 3.80 13.67
CA ASN A 47 -21.18 3.89 13.76
C ASN A 47 -21.75 3.88 12.34
N GLY A 48 -22.47 2.81 12.01
CA GLY A 48 -22.82 2.49 10.61
C GLY A 48 -21.76 1.59 9.97
N SER A 49 -21.81 1.46 8.64
CA SER A 49 -20.93 0.54 7.90
C SER A 49 -19.84 1.30 7.15
N ALA A 50 -18.59 0.87 7.30
CA ALA A 50 -17.48 1.30 6.46
C ALA A 50 -16.78 0.07 5.86
N LEU A 51 -16.34 0.22 4.62
CA LEU A 51 -15.61 -0.81 3.89
C LEU A 51 -14.21 -0.25 3.61
N THR A 52 -13.18 -1.06 3.89
CA THR A 52 -11.78 -0.72 3.65
C THR A 52 -11.12 -1.85 2.89
N THR A 53 -10.32 -1.49 1.88
CA THR A 53 -9.49 -2.41 1.11
C THR A 53 -8.16 -1.73 0.81
N THR A 54 -7.12 -2.52 0.54
CA THR A 54 -5.80 -2.02 0.12
C THR A 54 -5.10 -3.06 -0.75
N ASP A 55 -4.62 -2.61 -1.91
CA ASP A 55 -3.82 -3.42 -2.84
C ASP A 55 -2.52 -2.72 -3.24
N MET A 56 -1.43 -3.49 -3.34
CA MET A 56 -0.11 -3.02 -3.79
C MET A 56 0.23 -3.56 -5.19
N LEU A 57 0.57 -2.68 -6.13
CA LEU A 57 1.08 -3.05 -7.45
C LEU A 57 2.62 -2.89 -7.52
N ILE A 58 3.31 -4.02 -7.47
CA ILE A 58 4.78 -4.13 -7.56
C ILE A 58 5.26 -4.35 -9.02
N GLU A 59 6.26 -3.58 -9.46
CA GLU A 59 6.88 -3.71 -10.79
C GLU A 59 7.61 -5.05 -10.96
N GLY A 60 7.52 -5.63 -12.15
CA GLY A 60 8.07 -6.96 -12.44
C GLY A 60 7.14 -8.08 -11.99
N ILE A 61 6.12 -7.75 -11.19
CA ILE A 61 5.12 -8.66 -10.63
C ILE A 61 3.74 -8.38 -11.22
N HIS A 62 3.14 -7.23 -10.88
CA HIS A 62 1.75 -6.90 -11.25
C HIS A 62 1.64 -6.16 -12.59
N PHE A 63 2.76 -5.57 -12.99
CA PHE A 63 2.93 -4.89 -14.26
C PHE A 63 4.39 -4.93 -14.68
N ARG A 64 4.63 -4.69 -15.96
CA ARG A 64 5.95 -4.35 -16.49
C ARG A 64 5.81 -3.12 -17.34
N LYS A 65 6.78 -2.21 -17.20
CA LYS A 65 6.83 -0.97 -17.99
C LYS A 65 6.95 -1.21 -19.50
N SER A 66 7.31 -2.43 -19.91
CA SER A 66 7.38 -2.86 -21.31
C SER A 66 6.05 -3.26 -21.93
N TRP A 67 5.00 -3.51 -21.13
CA TRP A 67 3.71 -4.05 -21.59
C TRP A 67 2.52 -3.19 -21.20
N SER A 68 2.66 -2.41 -20.13
CA SER A 68 1.65 -1.49 -19.65
C SER A 68 2.23 -0.08 -19.63
N SER A 69 1.51 0.85 -20.22
CA SER A 69 1.77 2.26 -20.01
C SER A 69 1.57 2.63 -18.54
N PRO A 70 2.19 3.71 -18.06
CA PRO A 70 2.05 4.12 -16.67
C PRO A 70 0.60 4.43 -16.32
N ALA A 71 -0.13 5.09 -17.23
CA ALA A 71 -1.55 5.41 -17.05
C ALA A 71 -2.38 4.14 -16.89
N GLU A 72 -2.20 3.12 -17.72
CA GLU A 72 -2.88 1.82 -17.54
C GLU A 72 -2.56 1.18 -16.18
N VAL A 73 -1.33 1.32 -15.68
CA VAL A 73 -0.97 0.87 -14.32
C VAL A 73 -1.70 1.68 -13.25
N GLY A 74 -1.86 3.00 -13.47
CA GLY A 74 -2.61 3.89 -12.60
C GLY A 74 -4.10 3.57 -12.53
N HIS A 75 -4.74 3.41 -13.69
CA HIS A 75 -6.13 2.95 -13.75
C HIS A 75 -6.28 1.65 -13.01
N LYS A 76 -5.39 0.70 -13.32
CA LYS A 76 -5.43 -0.61 -12.69
C LYS A 76 -5.27 -0.50 -11.17
N ALA A 77 -4.41 0.36 -10.63
CA ALA A 77 -4.23 0.53 -9.17
C ALA A 77 -5.51 0.97 -8.45
N VAL A 78 -6.34 1.79 -9.11
CA VAL A 78 -7.61 2.28 -8.56
C VAL A 78 -8.72 1.26 -8.79
N ALA A 79 -8.93 0.89 -10.06
CA ALA A 79 -10.04 0.04 -10.49
C ALA A 79 -10.11 -1.26 -9.69
N VAL A 80 -8.96 -1.84 -9.33
CA VAL A 80 -8.91 -3.06 -8.52
C VAL A 80 -9.48 -2.83 -7.11
N ASN A 81 -9.06 -1.79 -6.40
CA ASN A 81 -9.58 -1.46 -5.07
C ASN A 81 -11.06 -1.00 -5.12
N LEU A 82 -11.50 -0.34 -6.19
CA LEU A 82 -12.90 0.11 -6.30
C LEU A 82 -13.84 -1.05 -6.56
N ALA A 83 -13.46 -1.91 -7.50
CA ALA A 83 -14.23 -3.10 -7.82
C ALA A 83 -14.45 -3.96 -6.56
N ASP A 84 -13.49 -4.02 -5.64
CA ASP A 84 -13.65 -4.70 -4.35
C ASP A 84 -14.80 -4.11 -3.53
N VAL A 85 -14.84 -2.78 -3.37
CA VAL A 85 -15.88 -2.13 -2.57
C VAL A 85 -17.24 -2.20 -3.27
N GLU A 86 -17.30 -1.99 -4.59
CA GLU A 86 -18.53 -2.05 -5.39
C GLU A 86 -19.15 -3.44 -5.40
N ALA A 87 -18.32 -4.46 -5.56
CA ALA A 87 -18.76 -5.84 -5.48
C ALA A 87 -19.38 -6.18 -4.12
N MET A 88 -19.02 -5.47 -3.05
CA MET A 88 -19.64 -5.58 -1.72
C MET A 88 -20.99 -4.84 -1.60
N GLY A 89 -21.52 -4.32 -2.71
CA GLY A 89 -22.66 -3.40 -2.72
C GLY A 89 -22.36 -2.08 -2.00
N GLY A 90 -21.09 -1.89 -1.63
CA GLY A 90 -20.57 -0.66 -1.10
C GLY A 90 -20.45 0.35 -2.22
N THR A 91 -20.68 1.60 -1.88
CA THR A 91 -20.19 2.66 -2.74
C THR A 91 -18.79 2.96 -2.25
N PRO A 92 -17.73 2.73 -3.05
CA PRO A 92 -16.43 3.26 -2.68
C PRO A 92 -16.55 4.77 -2.66
N VAL A 93 -16.06 5.34 -1.57
CA VAL A 93 -16.18 6.78 -1.31
C VAL A 93 -14.82 7.44 -1.25
N ALA A 94 -13.80 6.69 -0.84
CA ALA A 94 -12.45 7.14 -0.78
C ALA A 94 -11.48 5.97 -0.92
N MET A 95 -10.23 6.27 -1.24
CA MET A 95 -9.15 5.30 -1.27
C MET A 95 -7.85 5.92 -0.76
N VAL A 96 -6.83 5.09 -0.56
CA VAL A 96 -5.46 5.53 -0.29
C VAL A 96 -4.52 4.79 -1.24
N ILE A 97 -3.38 5.42 -1.57
CA ILE A 97 -2.36 4.77 -2.41
C ILE A 97 -1.03 4.76 -1.67
N SER A 98 -0.45 3.57 -1.56
CA SER A 98 0.93 3.35 -1.11
C SER A 98 1.82 3.06 -2.32
N LEU A 99 2.88 3.85 -2.52
CA LEU A 99 3.82 3.69 -3.62
C LEU A 99 5.23 3.38 -3.10
N GLY A 100 5.79 2.26 -3.57
CA GLY A 100 7.22 1.98 -3.53
C GLY A 100 7.79 2.05 -4.93
N MET A 101 8.80 2.89 -5.17
CA MET A 101 9.35 3.13 -6.51
C MET A 101 10.88 3.18 -6.50
N PRO A 102 11.54 2.68 -7.56
CA PRO A 102 12.95 2.97 -7.82
C PRO A 102 13.18 4.47 -8.05
N ALA A 103 14.32 4.99 -7.61
CA ALA A 103 14.62 6.42 -7.66
C ALA A 103 14.93 6.94 -9.07
N ASP A 104 15.36 6.06 -9.97
CA ASP A 104 15.66 6.38 -11.37
C ASP A 104 14.40 6.35 -12.25
N LEU A 105 13.24 6.08 -11.67
CA LEU A 105 11.98 6.08 -12.38
C LEU A 105 11.66 7.49 -12.91
N PRO A 106 11.47 7.69 -14.24
CA PRO A 106 11.22 9.01 -14.79
C PRO A 106 9.95 9.65 -14.23
N LEU A 107 10.00 10.96 -13.94
CA LEU A 107 8.84 11.69 -13.44
C LEU A 107 7.66 11.65 -14.41
N THR A 108 7.93 11.59 -15.71
CA THR A 108 6.90 11.44 -16.73
C THR A 108 6.11 10.14 -16.52
N TRP A 109 6.77 9.05 -16.14
CA TRP A 109 6.11 7.79 -15.79
C TRP A 109 5.13 7.99 -14.63
N VAL A 110 5.56 8.67 -13.56
CA VAL A 110 4.70 8.91 -12.39
C VAL A 110 3.54 9.86 -12.73
N LYS A 111 3.78 10.91 -13.54
CA LYS A 111 2.72 11.83 -13.99
C LYS A 111 1.66 11.10 -14.78
N GLU A 112 2.08 10.21 -15.68
CA GLU A 112 1.18 9.40 -16.49
C GLU A 112 0.45 8.37 -15.63
N PHE A 113 1.12 7.72 -14.68
CA PHE A 113 0.49 6.85 -13.68
C PHE A 113 -0.60 7.60 -12.91
N MET A 114 -0.28 8.79 -12.41
CA MET A 114 -1.23 9.63 -11.69
C MET A 114 -2.35 10.18 -12.58
N THR A 115 -2.15 10.30 -13.88
CA THR A 115 -3.24 10.59 -14.82
C THR A 115 -4.23 9.43 -14.83
N GLY A 116 -3.76 8.19 -15.03
CA GLY A 116 -4.64 7.02 -15.01
C GLY A 116 -5.34 6.79 -13.66
N VAL A 117 -4.62 7.01 -12.54
CA VAL A 117 -5.23 6.99 -11.20
C VAL A 117 -6.39 8.00 -11.12
N ARG A 118 -6.17 9.25 -11.53
CA ARG A 118 -7.19 10.30 -11.44
C ARG A 118 -8.38 10.02 -12.34
N GLU A 119 -8.13 9.63 -13.57
CA GLU A 119 -9.20 9.32 -14.52
C GLU A 119 -10.06 8.16 -14.01
N GLU A 120 -9.45 7.14 -13.42
CA GLU A 120 -10.19 6.03 -12.83
C GLU A 120 -10.96 6.41 -11.56
N ALA A 121 -10.33 7.18 -10.68
CA ALA A 121 -10.98 7.67 -9.46
C ALA A 121 -12.17 8.59 -9.79
N GLU A 122 -12.03 9.47 -10.78
CA GLU A 122 -13.11 10.32 -11.30
C GLU A 122 -14.25 9.47 -11.89
N ARG A 123 -13.92 8.43 -12.66
CA ARG A 123 -14.91 7.50 -13.22
C ARG A 123 -15.69 6.76 -12.13
N GLY A 124 -14.99 6.28 -11.10
CA GLY A 124 -15.60 5.61 -9.94
C GLY A 124 -16.25 6.57 -8.95
N GLN A 125 -16.12 7.88 -9.15
CA GLN A 125 -16.57 8.92 -8.22
C GLN A 125 -16.00 8.77 -6.80
N VAL A 126 -14.78 8.25 -6.72
CA VAL A 126 -14.08 7.97 -5.47
C VAL A 126 -13.05 9.05 -5.23
N ALA A 127 -13.00 9.57 -4.01
CA ALA A 127 -11.95 10.48 -3.62
C ALA A 127 -10.63 9.70 -3.45
N LEU A 128 -9.57 10.19 -4.09
CA LEU A 128 -8.20 9.78 -3.74
C LEU A 128 -7.68 10.57 -2.54
#